data_AF-A0A2K4FDW2-F1
#
_entry.id   AF-A0A2K4FDW2-F1
#
_cell.length_a   1.000
_cell.length_b   1.000
_cell.length_c   1.000
_cell.angle_alpha   90.00
_cell.angle_beta   90.00
_cell.angle_gamma   90.00
#
_symmetry.space_group_name_H-M   'P 1'
#
loop_
_entity.id
_entity.type
_entity.pdbx_description
1 polymer ?
#
loop_
_entity_poly.entity_id
_entity_poly.type
_entity_poly.pdbx_seq_one_letter_code
_entity_poly.pdbx_strand_id
1 'polypeptide(L)'
;MKKLQLLGSTLLCSTLLLTGCQSHEDKVKEEKKQEAKKKADKKKQQKIEKDYREHAKTFFEDMYTGAHQVNMQLDDPDSDKNDFKRRKDALEKDYKKYKDGMDKYPIKDKKNKQIHQFITDIYEIDKANQDYEGQVLNIKGLDNKIVRKLLCHEYFYYDMTMLMLGEKYENLEFEDLFDKRTVDYINTIITDGGNDPQNTLATFIARQGEDKQATKAQIKKLPKIDLDRYSKIVTEKDDETKSADRTNKAIDTVNKRLDKDSKISHVKGSINAHFYDVIKAEDEMFEHQDEYKEKLKQAEAQSK
;
A
#
# COMPACT_ATOMS: atom_id res chain seq x y z
N MET A 1 40.26 -56.11 33.89
CA MET A 1 39.79 -55.03 32.97
C MET A 1 40.95 -54.34 32.24
N LYS A 2 41.79 -55.06 31.48
CA LYS A 2 42.89 -54.47 30.68
C LYS A 2 42.96 -54.94 29.21
N LYS A 3 42.11 -55.90 28.81
CA LYS A 3 42.05 -56.41 27.42
C LYS A 3 40.92 -55.81 26.56
N LEU A 4 39.89 -55.20 27.16
CA LEU A 4 38.80 -54.55 26.41
C LEU A 4 39.12 -53.11 25.96
N GLN A 5 40.02 -52.40 26.65
CA GLN A 5 40.43 -51.04 26.24
C GLN A 5 41.34 -51.04 25.01
N LEU A 6 42.10 -52.12 24.75
CA LEU A 6 43.05 -52.17 23.64
C LEU A 6 42.37 -52.41 22.27
N LEU A 7 41.20 -53.06 22.26
CA LEU A 7 40.41 -53.33 21.04
C LEU A 7 39.55 -52.14 20.61
N GLY A 8 39.10 -51.30 21.56
CA GLY A 8 38.40 -50.05 21.25
C GLY A 8 39.32 -48.99 20.63
N SER A 9 40.60 -48.97 21.02
CA SER A 9 41.57 -47.99 20.50
C SER A 9 42.11 -48.34 19.10
N THR A 10 42.25 -49.62 18.75
CA THR A 10 42.72 -50.02 17.42
C THR A 10 41.63 -49.89 16.34
N LEU A 11 40.35 -50.07 16.69
CA LEU A 11 39.23 -49.89 15.75
C LEU A 11 38.95 -48.41 15.44
N LEU A 12 39.16 -47.50 16.41
CA LEU A 12 39.04 -46.05 16.23
C LEU A 12 40.20 -45.46 15.40
N CYS A 13 41.44 -45.93 15.61
CA CYS A 13 42.58 -45.49 14.80
C CYS A 13 42.48 -45.93 13.34
N SER A 14 41.90 -47.09 13.05
CA SER A 14 41.74 -47.58 11.67
C SER A 14 40.59 -46.90 10.92
N THR A 15 39.54 -46.43 11.60
CA THR A 15 38.49 -45.58 10.99
C THR A 15 38.92 -44.12 10.79
N LEU A 16 39.79 -43.59 11.66
CA LEU A 16 40.40 -42.26 11.49
C LEU A 16 41.49 -42.23 10.40
N LEU A 17 42.21 -43.33 10.18
CA LEU A 17 43.20 -43.45 9.10
C LEU A 17 42.56 -43.66 7.71
N LEU A 18 41.36 -44.24 7.64
CA LEU A 18 40.60 -44.39 6.38
C LEU A 18 39.78 -43.15 5.98
N THR A 19 39.56 -42.21 6.90
CA THR A 19 38.88 -40.93 6.64
C THR A 19 39.85 -39.76 6.40
N GLY A 20 41.17 -40.01 6.47
CA GLY A 20 42.19 -38.97 6.59
C GLY A 20 43.09 -38.69 5.38
N CYS A 21 42.93 -39.36 4.25
CA CYS A 21 43.78 -39.14 3.07
C CYS A 21 42.96 -39.00 1.78
N GLN A 22 42.11 -37.97 1.68
CA GLN A 22 41.91 -37.39 0.34
C GLN A 22 43.27 -36.90 -0.14
N SER A 23 43.71 -37.39 -1.30
CA SER A 23 44.94 -36.91 -1.92
C SER A 23 44.86 -35.38 -2.03
N HIS A 24 46.01 -34.70 -1.99
CA HIS A 24 46.02 -33.24 -2.18
C HIS A 24 45.28 -32.84 -3.47
N GLU A 25 45.36 -33.68 -4.51
CA GLU A 25 44.57 -33.52 -5.74
C GLU A 25 43.05 -33.61 -5.53
N ASP A 26 42.56 -34.53 -4.69
CA ASP A 26 41.13 -34.67 -4.41
C ASP A 26 40.60 -33.49 -3.61
N LYS A 27 41.37 -32.98 -2.65
CA LYS A 27 41.03 -31.73 -1.93
C LYS A 27 40.97 -30.53 -2.87
N VAL A 28 41.97 -30.37 -3.76
CA VAL A 28 41.99 -29.29 -4.75
C VAL A 28 40.84 -29.42 -5.76
N LYS A 29 40.47 -30.64 -6.17
CA LYS A 29 39.30 -30.88 -7.04
C LYS A 29 37.99 -30.55 -6.33
N GLU A 30 37.87 -30.89 -5.05
CA GLU A 30 36.69 -30.60 -4.23
C GLU A 30 36.54 -29.10 -3.96
N GLU A 31 37.63 -28.40 -3.64
CA GLU A 31 37.68 -26.94 -3.52
C GLU A 31 37.28 -26.26 -4.84
N LYS A 32 37.84 -26.68 -5.98
CA LYS A 32 37.45 -26.16 -7.30
C LYS A 32 35.98 -26.41 -7.63
N LYS A 33 35.41 -27.56 -7.25
CA LYS A 33 33.98 -27.84 -7.40
C LYS A 33 33.13 -26.93 -6.51
N GLN A 34 33.53 -26.70 -5.27
CA GLN A 34 32.83 -25.79 -4.35
C GLN A 34 32.90 -24.34 -4.83
N GLU A 35 34.05 -23.88 -5.32
CA GLU A 35 34.20 -22.55 -5.93
C GLU A 35 33.36 -22.39 -7.20
N ALA A 36 33.35 -23.39 -8.08
CA ALA A 36 32.52 -23.39 -9.28
C ALA A 36 31.03 -23.33 -8.93
N LYS A 37 30.60 -24.10 -7.91
CA LYS A 37 29.23 -24.06 -7.38
C LYS A 37 28.89 -22.69 -6.81
N LYS A 38 29.75 -22.10 -5.96
CA LYS A 38 29.57 -20.73 -5.44
C LYS A 38 29.44 -19.68 -6.55
N LYS A 39 30.28 -19.76 -7.59
CA LYS A 39 30.22 -18.85 -8.76
C LYS A 39 28.92 -19.04 -9.55
N ALA A 40 28.47 -20.28 -9.77
CA ALA A 40 27.22 -20.58 -10.45
C ALA A 40 26.00 -20.10 -9.65
N ASP A 41 25.99 -20.33 -8.34
CA ASP A 41 24.94 -19.88 -7.43
C ASP A 41 24.85 -18.34 -7.40
N LYS A 42 26.00 -17.65 -7.35
CA LYS A 42 26.07 -16.17 -7.44
C LYS A 42 25.48 -15.65 -8.75
N LYS A 43 25.85 -16.24 -9.90
CA LYS A 43 25.28 -15.86 -11.20
C LYS A 43 23.78 -16.10 -11.28
N LYS A 44 23.30 -17.23 -10.74
CA LYS A 44 21.87 -17.54 -10.67
C LYS A 44 21.12 -16.51 -9.81
N GLN A 45 21.68 -16.14 -8.67
CA GLN A 45 21.10 -15.12 -7.80
C GLN A 45 21.04 -13.75 -8.47
N GLN A 46 22.12 -13.30 -9.12
CA GLN A 46 22.13 -12.04 -9.87
C GLN A 46 21.07 -11.99 -10.98
N LYS A 47 20.84 -13.13 -11.67
CA LYS A 47 19.78 -13.22 -12.67
C LYS A 47 18.39 -13.07 -12.03
N ILE A 48 18.14 -13.77 -10.92
CA ILE A 48 16.88 -13.67 -10.17
C ILE A 48 16.61 -12.24 -9.70
N GLU A 49 17.64 -11.56 -9.16
CA GLU A 49 17.53 -10.17 -8.72
C GLU A 49 17.22 -9.20 -9.87
N LYS A 50 17.79 -9.45 -11.06
CA LYS A 50 17.47 -8.67 -12.26
C LYS A 50 16.03 -8.91 -12.72
N ASP A 51 15.62 -10.17 -12.82
CA ASP A 51 14.26 -10.54 -13.24
C ASP A 51 13.22 -9.97 -12.26
N TYR A 52 13.53 -9.97 -10.95
CA TYR A 52 12.73 -9.32 -9.90
C TYR A 52 12.47 -7.85 -10.18
N ARG A 53 13.55 -7.08 -10.37
CA ARG A 53 13.47 -5.63 -10.56
C ARG A 53 12.75 -5.28 -11.86
N GLU A 54 12.87 -6.11 -12.89
CA GLU A 54 12.11 -5.92 -14.13
C GLU A 54 10.61 -6.10 -13.90
N HIS A 55 10.21 -7.12 -13.14
CA HIS A 55 8.80 -7.32 -12.77
C HIS A 55 8.27 -6.18 -11.88
N ALA A 56 9.06 -5.70 -10.92
CA ALA A 56 8.70 -4.56 -10.08
C ALA A 56 8.55 -3.27 -10.91
N LYS A 57 9.50 -2.99 -11.80
CA LYS A 57 9.43 -1.86 -12.73
C LYS A 57 8.18 -1.91 -13.59
N THR A 58 7.90 -3.08 -14.17
CA THR A 58 6.71 -3.29 -14.99
C THR A 58 5.44 -3.03 -14.19
N PHE A 59 5.39 -3.47 -12.93
CA PHE A 59 4.25 -3.18 -12.05
C PHE A 59 4.06 -1.67 -11.83
N PHE A 60 5.12 -0.91 -11.54
CA PHE A 60 4.99 0.53 -11.33
C PHE A 60 4.55 1.28 -12.60
N GLU A 61 5.05 0.86 -13.78
CA GLU A 61 4.59 1.43 -15.06
C GLU A 61 3.12 1.08 -15.37
N ASP A 62 2.73 -0.18 -15.17
CA ASP A 62 1.35 -0.65 -15.37
C ASP A 62 0.38 0.05 -14.39
N MET A 63 0.76 0.18 -13.11
CA MET A 63 -0.01 0.94 -12.10
C MET A 63 -0.19 2.40 -12.51
N TYR A 64 0.90 3.08 -12.86
CA TYR A 64 0.87 4.50 -13.25
C TYR A 64 -0.02 4.74 -14.49
N THR A 65 0.09 3.90 -15.51
CA THR A 65 -0.67 4.07 -16.77
C THR A 65 -2.08 3.49 -16.71
N GLY A 66 -2.36 2.61 -15.75
CA GLY A 66 -3.59 1.83 -15.66
C GLY A 66 -4.42 2.18 -14.44
N ALA A 67 -4.04 1.61 -13.29
CA ALA A 67 -4.85 1.59 -12.08
C ALA A 67 -4.88 2.92 -11.31
N HIS A 68 -3.77 3.68 -11.34
CA HIS A 68 -3.54 4.87 -10.51
C HIS A 68 -4.05 6.18 -11.16
N GLN A 69 -4.28 6.22 -12.48
CA GLN A 69 -4.69 7.47 -13.15
C GLN A 69 -6.13 7.87 -12.79
N VAL A 70 -6.30 8.76 -11.81
CA VAL A 70 -7.60 9.33 -11.42
C VAL A 70 -7.92 10.54 -12.30
N ASN A 71 -8.73 10.34 -13.34
CA ASN A 71 -9.41 11.43 -14.04
C ASN A 71 -10.86 11.46 -13.56
N MET A 72 -11.11 11.88 -12.31
CA MET A 72 -12.48 12.05 -11.83
C MET A 72 -13.13 13.19 -12.64
N GLN A 73 -14.03 12.84 -13.55
CA GLN A 73 -14.74 13.81 -14.36
C GLN A 73 -16.01 14.19 -13.63
N LEU A 74 -15.86 15.25 -12.83
CA LEU A 74 -16.81 15.75 -11.84
C LEU A 74 -18.24 16.05 -12.37
N ASP A 75 -18.42 16.06 -13.69
CA ASP A 75 -19.66 16.41 -14.38
C ASP A 75 -20.23 15.26 -15.27
N ASP A 76 -19.56 14.09 -15.39
CA ASP A 76 -20.03 12.94 -16.20
C ASP A 76 -20.02 11.60 -15.42
N PRO A 77 -21.16 11.23 -14.80
CA PRO A 77 -21.29 10.06 -13.93
C PRO A 77 -21.14 8.70 -14.64
N ASP A 78 -21.36 8.63 -15.96
CA ASP A 78 -21.22 7.39 -16.73
C ASP A 78 -19.78 7.20 -17.21
N SER A 79 -19.07 8.30 -17.46
CA SER A 79 -17.60 8.30 -17.66
C SER A 79 -16.89 7.77 -16.41
N ASP A 80 -17.26 8.26 -15.22
CA ASP A 80 -16.66 7.85 -13.94
C ASP A 80 -16.83 6.35 -13.65
N LYS A 81 -17.99 5.76 -13.96
CA LYS A 81 -18.24 4.32 -13.74
C LYS A 81 -17.42 3.42 -14.66
N ASN A 82 -17.26 3.82 -15.93
CA ASN A 82 -16.47 3.06 -16.89
C ASN A 82 -14.98 3.16 -16.54
N ASP A 83 -14.52 4.34 -16.13
CA ASP A 83 -13.15 4.53 -15.67
C ASP A 83 -12.86 3.73 -14.39
N PHE A 84 -13.77 3.77 -13.40
CA PHE A 84 -13.67 2.93 -12.20
C PHE A 84 -13.49 1.45 -12.55
N LYS A 85 -14.34 0.91 -13.42
CA LYS A 85 -14.25 -0.49 -13.83
C LYS A 85 -12.92 -0.80 -14.50
N ARG A 86 -12.46 0.07 -15.41
CA ARG A 86 -11.15 -0.04 -16.06
C ARG A 86 -10.01 -0.07 -15.05
N ARG A 87 -9.98 0.87 -14.10
CA ARG A 87 -8.94 0.94 -13.05
C ARG A 87 -8.94 -0.30 -12.16
N LYS A 88 -10.12 -0.78 -11.79
CA LYS A 88 -10.27 -1.99 -10.99
C LYS A 88 -9.76 -3.24 -11.69
N ASP A 89 -10.17 -3.44 -12.93
CA ASP A 89 -9.73 -4.59 -13.74
C ASP A 89 -8.21 -4.53 -13.99
N ALA A 90 -7.65 -3.33 -14.18
CA ALA A 90 -6.21 -3.11 -14.31
C ALA A 90 -5.44 -3.49 -13.03
N LEU A 91 -5.86 -2.97 -11.86
CA LEU A 91 -5.20 -3.25 -10.57
C LEU A 91 -5.08 -4.76 -10.31
N GLU A 92 -6.18 -5.49 -10.45
CA GLU A 92 -6.21 -6.94 -10.21
C GLU A 92 -5.32 -7.70 -11.21
N LYS A 93 -5.36 -7.31 -12.49
CA LYS A 93 -4.57 -7.92 -13.56
C LYS A 93 -3.07 -7.66 -13.35
N ASP A 94 -2.68 -6.43 -13.06
CA ASP A 94 -1.28 -6.00 -13.03
C ASP A 94 -0.59 -6.54 -11.76
N TYR A 95 -1.30 -6.56 -10.62
CA TYR A 95 -0.80 -7.23 -9.42
C TYR A 95 -0.68 -8.75 -9.60
N LYS A 96 -1.64 -9.39 -10.29
CA LYS A 96 -1.54 -10.82 -10.64
C LYS A 96 -0.32 -11.10 -11.51
N LYS A 97 -0.10 -10.28 -12.56
CA LYS A 97 1.07 -10.39 -13.45
C LYS A 97 2.38 -10.26 -12.67
N TYR A 98 2.45 -9.34 -11.71
CA TYR A 98 3.58 -9.21 -10.80
C TYR A 98 3.78 -10.49 -9.96
N LYS A 99 2.74 -10.96 -9.25
CA LYS A 99 2.81 -12.18 -8.42
C LYS A 99 3.22 -13.43 -9.21
N ASP A 100 2.66 -13.64 -10.39
CA ASP A 100 2.99 -14.78 -11.27
C ASP A 100 4.46 -14.73 -11.73
N GLY A 101 5.04 -13.53 -11.88
CA GLY A 101 6.48 -13.34 -12.12
C GLY A 101 7.32 -13.70 -10.89
N MET A 102 6.81 -13.38 -9.71
CA MET A 102 7.48 -13.55 -8.42
C MET A 102 7.52 -14.98 -7.91
N ASP A 103 6.47 -15.76 -8.11
CA ASP A 103 6.37 -17.14 -7.60
C ASP A 103 7.40 -18.09 -8.23
N LYS A 104 8.08 -17.66 -9.29
CA LYS A 104 9.14 -18.43 -9.97
C LYS A 104 10.44 -18.50 -9.16
N TYR A 105 10.69 -17.54 -8.26
CA TYR A 105 11.96 -17.43 -7.56
C TYR A 105 11.82 -16.93 -6.11
N PRO A 106 12.47 -17.58 -5.12
CA PRO A 106 12.45 -17.08 -3.75
C PRO A 106 13.24 -15.76 -3.62
N ILE A 107 12.60 -14.73 -3.07
CA ILE A 107 13.24 -13.44 -2.75
C ILE A 107 14.11 -13.62 -1.51
N LYS A 108 15.44 -13.54 -1.67
CA LYS A 108 16.38 -13.83 -0.58
C LYS A 108 16.96 -12.58 0.06
N ASP A 109 17.27 -11.55 -0.71
CA ASP A 109 17.91 -10.34 -0.21
C ASP A 109 16.89 -9.38 0.44
N LYS A 110 17.39 -8.56 1.38
CA LYS A 110 16.56 -7.64 2.17
C LYS A 110 15.91 -6.56 1.30
N LYS A 111 16.64 -5.98 0.35
CA LYS A 111 16.15 -4.87 -0.48
C LYS A 111 14.97 -5.31 -1.35
N ASN A 112 15.08 -6.45 -2.04
CA ASN A 112 13.99 -6.97 -2.86
C ASN A 112 12.78 -7.44 -2.02
N LYS A 113 12.99 -7.89 -0.77
CA LYS A 113 11.86 -8.14 0.15
C LYS A 113 11.12 -6.86 0.51
N GLN A 114 11.84 -5.76 0.73
CA GLN A 114 11.25 -4.45 1.01
C GLN A 114 10.48 -3.92 -0.20
N ILE A 115 11.05 -4.01 -1.41
CA ILE A 115 10.31 -3.66 -2.66
C ILE A 115 9.04 -4.52 -2.78
N HIS A 116 9.11 -5.82 -2.47
CA HIS A 116 7.95 -6.70 -2.58
C HIS A 116 6.85 -6.34 -1.60
N GLN A 117 7.24 -6.01 -0.37
CA GLN A 117 6.30 -5.54 0.63
C GLN A 117 5.71 -4.19 0.22
N PHE A 118 6.52 -3.26 -0.25
CA PHE A 118 6.04 -1.96 -0.76
C PHE A 118 5.00 -2.10 -1.88
N ILE A 119 5.27 -2.95 -2.88
CA ILE A 119 4.30 -3.24 -3.95
C ILE A 119 3.01 -3.88 -3.41
N THR A 120 3.14 -4.75 -2.40
CA THR A 120 1.97 -5.39 -1.76
C THR A 120 1.16 -4.37 -0.97
N ASP A 121 1.82 -3.48 -0.23
CA ASP A 121 1.19 -2.43 0.56
C ASP A 121 0.46 -1.43 -0.36
N ILE A 122 1.06 -0.99 -1.48
CA ILE A 122 0.38 -0.18 -2.52
C ILE A 122 -0.90 -0.89 -2.99
N TYR A 123 -0.77 -2.14 -3.42
CA TYR A 123 -1.92 -2.90 -3.92
C TYR A 123 -3.04 -3.01 -2.90
N GLU A 124 -2.72 -3.25 -1.62
CA GLU A 124 -3.72 -3.37 -0.56
C GLU A 124 -4.46 -2.04 -0.32
N ILE A 125 -3.74 -0.90 -0.35
CA ILE A 125 -4.33 0.44 -0.19
C ILE A 125 -5.24 0.78 -1.38
N ASP A 126 -4.75 0.59 -2.61
CA ASP A 126 -5.52 0.81 -3.84
C ASP A 126 -6.77 -0.07 -3.89
N LYS A 127 -6.62 -1.36 -3.57
CA LYS A 127 -7.74 -2.31 -3.57
C LYS A 127 -8.79 -1.92 -2.55
N ALA A 128 -8.38 -1.48 -1.36
CA ALA A 128 -9.25 -0.98 -0.32
C ALA A 128 -10.04 0.26 -0.76
N ASN A 129 -9.40 1.21 -1.44
CA ASN A 129 -10.04 2.41 -2.01
C ASN A 129 -11.05 2.03 -3.11
N GLN A 130 -10.66 1.18 -4.05
CA GLN A 130 -11.53 0.70 -5.13
C GLN A 130 -12.74 -0.09 -4.61
N ASP A 131 -12.58 -0.86 -3.53
CA ASP A 131 -13.70 -1.56 -2.91
C ASP A 131 -14.71 -0.61 -2.25
N TYR A 132 -14.25 0.52 -1.69
CA TYR A 132 -15.12 1.58 -1.18
C TYR A 132 -15.85 2.29 -2.33
N GLU A 133 -15.09 2.74 -3.34
CA GLU A 133 -15.63 3.41 -4.52
C GLU A 133 -16.70 2.55 -5.20
N GLY A 134 -16.42 1.25 -5.40
CA GLY A 134 -17.38 0.30 -5.95
C GLY A 134 -18.62 0.12 -5.08
N GLN A 135 -18.50 0.13 -3.75
CA GLN A 135 -19.67 0.04 -2.86
C GLN A 135 -20.56 1.27 -2.97
N VAL A 136 -19.96 2.48 -3.04
CA VAL A 136 -20.71 3.73 -3.20
C VAL A 136 -21.41 3.79 -4.56
N LEU A 137 -20.68 3.54 -5.65
CA LEU A 137 -21.20 3.64 -7.03
C LEU A 137 -22.33 2.65 -7.34
N ASN A 138 -22.36 1.50 -6.66
CA ASN A 138 -23.36 0.46 -6.86
C ASN A 138 -24.67 0.69 -6.07
N ILE A 139 -24.78 1.75 -5.27
CA ILE A 139 -26.03 2.07 -4.56
C ILE A 139 -27.04 2.70 -5.51
N LYS A 140 -28.08 1.93 -5.84
CA LYS A 140 -29.16 2.36 -6.72
C LYS A 140 -29.79 3.69 -6.26
N GLY A 141 -29.83 4.66 -7.18
CA GLY A 141 -30.50 5.95 -7.00
C GLY A 141 -29.80 6.89 -6.01
N LEU A 142 -28.52 6.65 -5.69
CA LEU A 142 -27.72 7.61 -4.93
C LEU A 142 -27.42 8.84 -5.82
N ASP A 143 -27.66 10.05 -5.30
CA ASP A 143 -27.40 11.29 -6.04
C ASP A 143 -25.89 11.46 -6.26
N ASN A 144 -25.48 11.86 -7.46
CA ASN A 144 -24.07 11.97 -7.83
C ASN A 144 -23.32 12.99 -6.96
N LYS A 145 -24.00 14.03 -6.43
CA LYS A 145 -23.39 14.94 -5.47
C LYS A 145 -23.02 14.25 -4.16
N ILE A 146 -23.85 13.30 -3.71
CA ILE A 146 -23.56 12.49 -2.53
C ILE A 146 -22.41 11.54 -2.83
N VAL A 147 -22.41 10.87 -3.99
CA VAL A 147 -21.28 10.03 -4.44
C VAL A 147 -19.98 10.84 -4.39
N ARG A 148 -19.94 11.99 -5.06
CA ARG A 148 -18.77 12.86 -5.11
C ARG A 148 -18.28 13.28 -3.73
N LYS A 149 -19.20 13.71 -2.85
CA LYS A 149 -18.88 14.05 -1.45
C LYS A 149 -18.19 12.89 -0.75
N LEU A 150 -18.73 11.68 -0.86
CA LEU A 150 -18.16 10.50 -0.20
C LEU A 150 -16.81 10.08 -0.79
N LEU A 151 -16.63 10.19 -2.11
CA LEU A 151 -15.34 9.88 -2.74
C LEU A 151 -14.26 10.91 -2.37
N CYS A 152 -14.58 12.21 -2.28
CA CYS A 152 -13.61 13.19 -1.76
C CYS A 152 -13.17 12.85 -0.33
N HIS A 153 -14.08 12.37 0.52
CA HIS A 153 -13.73 11.96 1.88
C HIS A 153 -12.77 10.76 1.88
N GLU A 154 -13.10 9.72 1.10
CA GLU A 154 -12.26 8.52 0.98
C GLU A 154 -10.89 8.85 0.38
N TYR A 155 -10.85 9.66 -0.67
CA TYR A 155 -9.61 10.05 -1.34
C TYR A 155 -8.68 10.84 -0.42
N PHE A 156 -9.22 11.72 0.43
CA PHE A 156 -8.40 12.37 1.46
C PHE A 156 -7.67 11.35 2.36
N TYR A 157 -8.39 10.36 2.89
CA TYR A 157 -7.77 9.34 3.74
C TYR A 157 -6.84 8.41 2.96
N TYR A 158 -7.17 8.09 1.71
CA TYR A 158 -6.31 7.34 0.79
C TYR A 158 -5.00 8.08 0.51
N ASP A 159 -5.05 9.37 0.15
CA ASP A 159 -3.86 10.18 -0.15
C ASP A 159 -2.96 10.29 1.08
N MET A 160 -3.55 10.58 2.25
CA MET A 160 -2.80 10.59 3.51
C MET A 160 -2.17 9.22 3.82
N THR A 161 -2.83 8.12 3.47
CA THR A 161 -2.27 6.76 3.61
C THR A 161 -1.08 6.55 2.67
N MET A 162 -1.18 6.96 1.41
CA MET A 162 -0.09 6.83 0.44
C MET A 162 1.13 7.67 0.84
N LEU A 163 0.92 8.88 1.38
CA LEU A 163 2.01 9.70 1.93
C LEU A 163 2.72 9.01 3.11
N MET A 164 1.95 8.48 4.07
CA MET A 164 2.52 7.70 5.20
C MET A 164 3.25 6.44 4.71
N LEU A 165 2.75 5.80 3.66
CA LEU A 165 3.44 4.67 3.03
C LEU A 165 4.79 5.12 2.43
N GLY A 166 4.83 6.29 1.78
CA GLY A 166 6.06 6.88 1.26
C GLY A 166 7.10 7.09 2.37
N GLU A 167 6.69 7.65 3.51
CA GLU A 167 7.55 7.85 4.68
C GLU A 167 8.08 6.51 5.23
N LYS A 168 7.21 5.50 5.39
CA LYS A 168 7.60 4.14 5.81
C LYS A 168 8.72 3.55 4.96
N TYR A 169 8.73 3.83 3.66
CA TYR A 169 9.72 3.31 2.71
C TYR A 169 10.75 4.36 2.25
N GLU A 170 10.89 5.50 2.92
CA GLU A 170 11.82 6.57 2.51
C GLU A 170 13.29 6.09 2.45
N ASN A 171 13.64 5.13 3.31
CA ASN A 171 14.98 4.54 3.38
C ASN A 171 15.26 3.52 2.27
N LEU A 172 14.24 3.15 1.49
CA LEU A 172 14.39 2.33 0.29
C LEU A 172 14.85 3.27 -0.83
N GLU A 173 16.17 3.48 -0.95
CA GLU A 173 16.80 4.34 -1.96
C GLU A 173 16.45 3.87 -3.40
N PHE A 174 15.27 4.24 -3.90
CA PHE A 174 14.73 3.72 -5.17
C PHE A 174 15.59 4.13 -6.37
N GLU A 175 16.29 5.26 -6.29
CA GLU A 175 17.21 5.77 -7.31
C GLU A 175 18.40 4.83 -7.57
N ASP A 176 18.83 4.08 -6.55
CA ASP A 176 19.87 3.05 -6.68
C ASP A 176 19.32 1.74 -7.27
N LEU A 177 18.00 1.61 -7.32
CA LEU A 177 17.31 0.36 -7.61
C LEU A 177 16.66 0.35 -8.98
N PHE A 178 16.17 1.50 -9.43
CA PHE A 178 15.41 1.70 -10.63
C PHE A 178 15.91 2.90 -11.43
N ASP A 179 15.54 2.96 -12.72
CA ASP A 179 15.80 4.16 -13.52
C ASP A 179 14.92 5.33 -13.09
N LYS A 180 15.34 6.56 -13.45
CA LYS A 180 14.63 7.80 -13.12
C LYS A 180 13.14 7.73 -13.46
N ARG A 181 12.79 7.21 -14.64
CA ARG A 181 11.40 7.12 -15.09
C ARG A 181 10.55 6.25 -14.16
N THR A 182 11.10 5.13 -13.69
CA THR A 182 10.41 4.26 -12.73
C THR A 182 10.28 4.94 -11.36
N VAL A 183 11.30 5.67 -10.92
CA VAL A 183 11.23 6.47 -9.68
C VAL A 183 10.16 7.55 -9.79
N ASP A 184 10.06 8.23 -10.93
CA ASP A 184 9.01 9.22 -11.20
C ASP A 184 7.60 8.58 -11.11
N TYR A 185 7.44 7.34 -11.57
CA TYR A 185 6.19 6.58 -11.40
C TYR A 185 5.88 6.27 -9.94
N ILE A 186 6.87 5.79 -9.18
CA ILE A 186 6.70 5.52 -7.74
C ILE A 186 6.29 6.80 -7.00
N ASN A 187 6.98 7.91 -7.26
CA ASN A 187 6.68 9.20 -6.66
C ASN A 187 5.27 9.67 -7.02
N THR A 188 4.85 9.48 -8.28
CA THR A 188 3.48 9.79 -8.71
C THR A 188 2.45 8.89 -8.01
N ILE A 189 2.73 7.60 -7.83
CA ILE A 189 1.82 6.70 -7.09
C ILE A 189 1.66 7.14 -5.63
N ILE A 190 2.77 7.52 -4.97
CA ILE A 190 2.77 7.98 -3.57
C ILE A 190 2.05 9.32 -3.40
N THR A 191 2.27 10.27 -4.32
CA THR A 191 1.80 11.67 -4.20
C THR A 191 0.59 11.98 -5.09
N ASP A 192 0.07 10.96 -5.77
CA ASP A 192 -0.93 11.09 -6.83
C ASP A 192 -0.60 12.17 -7.89
N GLY A 193 0.69 12.34 -8.18
CA GLY A 193 1.16 13.24 -9.24
C GLY A 193 0.90 14.73 -9.00
N GLY A 194 0.61 15.12 -7.75
CA GLY A 194 0.34 16.52 -7.36
C GLY A 194 -1.06 16.78 -6.82
N ASN A 195 -1.80 15.72 -6.45
CA ASN A 195 -3.07 15.88 -5.75
C ASN A 195 -2.81 16.45 -4.35
N ASP A 196 -3.60 17.44 -3.94
CA ASP A 196 -3.43 18.13 -2.66
C ASP A 196 -4.52 17.62 -1.70
N PRO A 197 -4.16 16.79 -0.70
CA PRO A 197 -5.12 16.24 0.25
C PRO A 197 -5.92 17.33 0.96
N GLN A 198 -5.34 18.52 1.18
CA GLN A 198 -6.05 19.64 1.80
C GLN A 198 -7.14 20.19 0.88
N ASN A 199 -6.91 20.29 -0.42
CA ASN A 199 -7.93 20.72 -1.38
C ASN A 199 -9.06 19.67 -1.52
N THR A 200 -8.70 18.39 -1.52
CA THR A 200 -9.65 17.27 -1.50
C THR A 200 -10.55 17.34 -0.26
N LEU A 201 -9.95 17.54 0.92
CA LEU A 201 -10.67 17.68 2.18
C LEU A 201 -11.53 18.96 2.22
N ALA A 202 -11.01 20.10 1.78
CA ALA A 202 -11.76 21.35 1.70
C ALA A 202 -13.00 21.21 0.80
N THR A 203 -12.85 20.52 -0.34
CA THR A 203 -13.97 20.21 -1.24
C THR A 203 -15.02 19.33 -0.55
N PHE A 204 -14.60 18.31 0.21
CA PHE A 204 -15.50 17.47 0.99
C PHE A 204 -16.26 18.27 2.06
N ILE A 205 -15.57 19.13 2.80
CA ILE A 205 -16.12 19.96 3.89
C ILE A 205 -17.13 20.97 3.33
N ALA A 206 -16.81 21.61 2.20
CA ALA A 206 -17.70 22.54 1.50
C ALA A 206 -19.05 21.88 1.15
N ARG A 207 -19.00 20.59 0.79
CA ARG A 207 -20.18 19.81 0.39
C ARG A 207 -21.01 19.27 1.56
N GLN A 208 -20.57 19.43 2.81
CA GLN A 208 -21.39 19.04 3.96
C GLN A 208 -22.57 20.00 4.15
N GLY A 209 -23.76 19.45 4.41
CA GLY A 209 -24.96 20.24 4.69
C GLY A 209 -25.61 20.89 3.46
N GLU A 210 -25.35 20.40 2.24
CA GLU A 210 -26.02 20.87 1.00
C GLU A 210 -27.52 20.48 0.87
N ASP A 211 -28.27 20.26 1.96
CA ASP A 211 -29.67 19.78 2.01
C ASP A 211 -29.98 18.47 1.24
N LYS A 212 -28.97 17.86 0.61
CA LYS A 212 -29.03 16.58 -0.09
C LYS A 212 -28.26 15.53 0.70
N GLN A 213 -28.98 14.76 1.51
CA GLN A 213 -28.45 13.58 2.20
C GLN A 213 -29.06 12.30 1.63
N ALA A 214 -28.30 11.20 1.73
CA ALA A 214 -28.80 9.89 1.36
C ALA A 214 -30.04 9.52 2.22
N THR A 215 -30.99 8.81 1.63
CA THR A 215 -32.16 8.32 2.38
C THR A 215 -31.72 7.36 3.50
N LYS A 216 -32.54 7.18 4.55
CA LYS A 216 -32.26 6.21 5.63
C LYS A 216 -31.95 4.80 5.11
N ALA A 217 -32.60 4.38 4.01
CA ALA A 217 -32.36 3.09 3.37
C ALA A 217 -31.02 3.02 2.63
N GLN A 218 -30.58 4.12 2.02
CA GLN A 218 -29.28 4.23 1.37
C GLN A 218 -28.14 4.33 2.40
N ILE A 219 -28.33 5.10 3.48
CA ILE A 219 -27.35 5.22 4.58
C ILE A 219 -26.97 3.85 5.15
N LYS A 220 -27.93 2.93 5.29
CA LYS A 220 -27.65 1.56 5.78
C LYS A 220 -26.76 0.73 4.85
N LYS A 221 -26.65 1.13 3.58
CA LYS A 221 -25.84 0.45 2.56
C LYS A 221 -24.51 1.15 2.31
N LEU A 222 -24.35 2.38 2.79
CA LEU A 222 -23.15 3.16 2.59
C LEU A 222 -22.00 2.58 3.40
N PRO A 223 -20.82 2.36 2.78
CA PRO A 223 -19.62 2.07 3.53
C PRO A 223 -19.27 3.31 4.37
N LYS A 224 -18.89 3.07 5.62
CA LYS A 224 -18.28 4.11 6.45
C LYS A 224 -16.78 4.15 6.17
N ILE A 225 -16.16 5.30 6.38
CA ILE A 225 -14.69 5.39 6.41
C ILE A 225 -14.19 4.52 7.56
N ASP A 226 -13.25 3.62 7.28
CA ASP A 226 -12.66 2.70 8.25
C ASP A 226 -11.14 2.88 8.25
N LEU A 227 -10.61 3.50 9.31
CA LEU A 227 -9.18 3.75 9.45
C LEU A 227 -8.40 2.48 9.83
N ASP A 228 -9.04 1.46 10.41
CA ASP A 228 -8.37 0.18 10.69
C ASP A 228 -7.94 -0.51 9.39
N ARG A 229 -8.61 -0.19 8.26
CA ARG A 229 -8.30 -0.69 6.92
C ARG A 229 -6.92 -0.23 6.44
N TYR A 230 -6.54 1.01 6.72
CA TYR A 230 -5.28 1.60 6.26
C TYR A 230 -4.18 1.54 7.31
N SER A 231 -4.51 1.75 8.59
CA SER A 231 -3.51 1.86 9.65
C SER A 231 -2.59 0.65 9.70
N LYS A 232 -3.09 -0.57 9.52
CA LYS A 232 -2.25 -1.78 9.62
C LYS A 232 -1.19 -1.89 8.53
N ILE A 233 -1.42 -1.25 7.38
CA ILE A 233 -0.52 -1.31 6.23
C ILE A 233 0.66 -0.37 6.47
N VAL A 234 0.39 0.83 6.97
CA VAL A 234 1.39 1.90 7.13
C VAL A 234 2.04 1.95 8.52
N THR A 235 1.60 1.15 9.49
CA THR A 235 2.16 1.15 10.85
C THR A 235 3.26 0.10 11.00
N GLU A 236 4.47 0.52 11.39
CA GLU A 236 5.54 -0.35 11.85
C GLU A 236 5.41 -0.68 13.36
N LYS A 237 6.21 -1.63 13.86
CA LYS A 237 6.08 -2.12 15.24
C LYS A 237 6.49 -1.06 16.28
N ASP A 238 7.45 -0.22 15.92
CA ASP A 238 8.05 0.84 16.73
C ASP A 238 7.41 2.22 16.49
N ASP A 239 6.47 2.32 15.55
CA ASP A 239 5.71 3.55 15.32
C ASP A 239 4.94 3.99 16.56
N GLU A 240 4.84 5.31 16.72
CA GLU A 240 3.94 5.86 17.70
C GLU A 240 2.48 5.58 17.32
N THR A 241 1.74 5.00 18.26
CA THR A 241 0.31 4.73 18.09
C THR A 241 -0.51 5.40 19.18
N LYS A 242 -1.76 5.74 18.85
CA LYS A 242 -2.75 6.24 19.81
C LYS A 242 -3.79 5.15 20.08
N SER A 243 -4.26 5.08 21.33
CA SER A 243 -5.26 4.08 21.74
C SER A 243 -6.61 4.29 21.05
N ALA A 244 -7.37 3.20 20.89
CA ALA A 244 -8.72 3.22 20.33
C ALA A 244 -9.61 4.25 21.06
N ASP A 245 -9.59 4.29 22.39
CA ASP A 245 -10.38 5.25 23.18
C ASP A 245 -10.05 6.71 22.84
N ARG A 246 -8.76 7.02 22.68
CA ARG A 246 -8.31 8.39 22.38
C ARG A 246 -8.73 8.80 20.98
N THR A 247 -8.60 7.90 20.02
CA THR A 247 -8.96 8.19 18.62
C THR A 247 -10.46 8.19 18.40
N ASN A 248 -11.21 7.28 19.03
CA ASN A 248 -12.67 7.26 18.94
C ASN A 248 -13.30 8.55 19.51
N LYS A 249 -12.68 9.16 20.54
CA LYS A 249 -13.08 10.50 21.00
C LYS A 249 -12.88 11.59 19.94
N ALA A 250 -11.79 11.54 19.17
CA ALA A 250 -11.56 12.49 18.07
C ALA A 250 -12.56 12.25 16.93
N ILE A 251 -12.78 10.98 16.56
CA ILE A 251 -13.79 10.56 15.58
C ILE A 251 -15.19 11.02 15.99
N ASP A 252 -15.56 10.90 17.27
CA ASP A 252 -16.84 11.38 17.78
C ASP A 252 -17.02 12.89 17.67
N THR A 253 -15.93 13.66 17.81
CA THR A 253 -15.96 15.12 17.62
C THR A 253 -16.22 15.46 16.16
N VAL A 254 -15.43 14.93 15.22
CA VAL A 254 -15.62 15.12 13.77
C VAL A 254 -17.00 14.64 13.32
N ASN A 255 -17.42 13.46 13.77
CA ASN A 255 -18.72 12.89 13.42
C ASN A 255 -19.89 13.75 13.86
N LYS A 256 -19.76 14.69 14.81
CA LYS A 256 -20.84 15.64 15.13
C LYS A 256 -21.02 16.71 14.05
N ARG A 257 -19.97 17.04 13.30
CA ARG A 257 -19.98 18.04 12.21
C ARG A 257 -20.36 17.43 10.86
N LEU A 258 -20.04 16.16 10.65
CA LEU A 258 -20.33 15.44 9.40
C LEU A 258 -21.83 15.26 9.15
N ASP A 259 -22.22 15.11 7.88
CA ASP A 259 -23.52 14.58 7.51
C ASP A 259 -23.70 13.12 7.98
N LYS A 260 -24.94 12.60 7.95
CA LYS A 260 -25.24 11.22 8.40
C LYS A 260 -24.69 10.15 7.46
N ASP A 261 -24.46 10.49 6.21
CA ASP A 261 -23.98 9.60 5.17
C ASP A 261 -22.45 9.52 5.08
N SER A 262 -21.73 10.44 5.72
CA SER A 262 -20.26 10.58 5.61
C SER A 262 -19.49 10.15 6.88
N LYS A 263 -20.13 9.46 7.82
CA LYS A 263 -19.52 9.13 9.13
C LYS A 263 -18.28 8.24 9.04
N ILE A 264 -17.33 8.49 9.94
CA ILE A 264 -16.16 7.65 10.19
C ILE A 264 -16.53 6.58 11.24
N SER A 265 -16.11 5.35 11.00
CA SER A 265 -16.26 4.24 11.95
C SER A 265 -15.32 4.38 13.13
N HIS A 266 -15.77 3.94 14.31
CA HIS A 266 -14.85 3.73 15.42
C HIS A 266 -13.82 2.65 15.08
N VAL A 267 -12.59 2.91 15.49
CA VAL A 267 -11.48 1.98 15.40
C VAL A 267 -11.58 0.95 16.51
N LYS A 268 -11.05 -0.25 16.26
CA LYS A 268 -11.02 -1.36 17.23
C LYS A 268 -9.70 -1.44 17.99
N GLY A 269 -8.61 -0.99 17.36
CA GLY A 269 -7.26 -1.09 17.89
C GLY A 269 -6.60 0.27 18.08
N SER A 270 -5.34 0.24 18.51
CA SER A 270 -4.47 1.39 18.37
C SER A 270 -4.21 1.67 16.90
N ILE A 271 -4.17 2.94 16.53
CA ILE A 271 -3.88 3.42 15.17
C ILE A 271 -2.62 4.26 15.18
N ASN A 272 -1.96 4.33 14.02
CA ASN A 272 -0.82 5.21 13.79
C ASN A 272 -1.15 6.66 14.23
N ALA A 273 -0.20 7.32 14.90
CA ALA A 273 -0.37 8.69 15.37
C ALA A 273 -0.70 9.68 14.23
N HIS A 274 -0.17 9.49 13.04
CA HIS A 274 -0.47 10.34 11.88
C HIS A 274 -1.95 10.27 11.49
N PHE A 275 -2.63 9.11 11.55
CA PHE A 275 -4.08 9.06 11.33
C PHE A 275 -4.87 9.79 12.41
N TYR A 276 -4.40 9.76 13.66
CA TYR A 276 -5.03 10.54 14.72
C TYR A 276 -4.90 12.05 14.47
N ASP A 277 -3.76 12.50 13.95
CA ASP A 277 -3.53 13.90 13.60
C ASP A 277 -4.32 14.30 12.34
N VAL A 278 -4.48 13.40 11.37
CA VAL A 278 -5.37 13.59 10.20
C VAL A 278 -6.82 13.85 10.61
N ILE A 279 -7.36 13.09 11.56
CA ILE A 279 -8.73 13.32 12.06
C ILE A 279 -8.86 14.69 12.72
N LYS A 280 -7.83 15.15 13.42
CA LYS A 280 -7.83 16.49 14.02
C LYS A 280 -7.76 17.59 12.98
N ALA A 281 -6.92 17.43 11.96
CA ALA A 281 -6.85 18.37 10.85
C ALA A 281 -8.20 18.50 10.15
N GLU A 282 -8.93 17.39 9.99
CA GLU A 282 -10.32 17.42 9.50
C GLU A 282 -11.24 18.25 10.42
N ASP A 283 -11.20 18.05 11.75
CA ASP A 283 -11.99 18.85 12.70
C ASP A 283 -11.68 20.35 12.64
N GLU A 284 -10.39 20.69 12.54
CA GLU A 284 -9.90 22.07 12.46
C GLU A 284 -10.35 22.72 11.16
N MET A 285 -10.27 22.04 10.03
CA MET A 285 -10.72 22.57 8.75
C MET A 285 -12.24 22.83 8.70
N PHE A 286 -13.04 22.15 9.52
CA PHE A 286 -14.47 22.48 9.64
C PHE A 286 -14.73 23.90 10.18
N GLU A 287 -13.76 24.54 10.84
CA GLU A 287 -13.88 25.95 11.27
C GLU A 287 -13.94 26.91 10.07
N HIS A 288 -13.43 26.48 8.91
CA HIS A 288 -13.39 27.26 7.67
C HIS A 288 -14.47 26.83 6.66
N GLN A 289 -15.46 26.06 7.09
CA GLN A 289 -16.47 25.47 6.20
C GLN A 289 -17.19 26.49 5.31
N ASP A 290 -17.57 27.64 5.87
CA ASP A 290 -18.29 28.68 5.11
C ASP A 290 -17.42 29.30 4.01
N GLU A 291 -16.12 29.48 4.27
CA GLU A 291 -15.17 29.95 3.26
C GLU A 291 -15.05 28.93 2.11
N TYR A 292 -14.94 27.64 2.43
CA TYR A 292 -14.86 26.59 1.43
C TYR A 292 -16.16 26.49 0.60
N LYS A 293 -17.32 26.67 1.23
CA LYS A 293 -18.62 26.74 0.53
C LYS A 293 -18.65 27.87 -0.48
N GLU A 294 -18.19 29.06 -0.12
CA GLU A 294 -18.15 30.20 -1.04
C GLU A 294 -17.16 29.99 -2.19
N LYS A 295 -15.96 29.47 -1.92
CA LYS A 295 -14.99 29.11 -2.97
C LYS A 295 -15.56 28.07 -3.94
N LEU A 296 -16.23 27.04 -3.42
CA LEU A 296 -16.84 26.01 -4.24
C LEU A 296 -17.95 26.58 -5.14
N LYS A 297 -18.82 27.45 -4.60
CA LYS A 297 -19.86 28.13 -5.40
C LYS A 297 -19.26 28.99 -6.51
N GLN A 298 -18.18 29.72 -6.22
CA GLN A 298 -17.49 30.54 -7.23
C GLN A 298 -16.90 29.67 -8.35
N ALA A 299 -16.26 28.56 -8.01
CA ALA A 299 -15.72 27.62 -9.00
C ALA A 299 -16.84 27.01 -9.86
N GLU A 300 -17.94 26.55 -9.26
CA GLU A 300 -19.09 25.99 -9.98
C GLU A 300 -19.81 27.02 -10.86
N ALA A 301 -19.70 28.32 -10.55
CA ALA A 301 -20.25 29.40 -11.37
C ALA A 301 -19.36 29.77 -12.57
N GLN A 302 -18.04 29.58 -12.47
CA GLN A 302 -17.08 29.85 -13.56
C GLN A 302 -17.02 28.74 -14.60
N SER A 303 -17.42 27.51 -14.24
CA SER A 303 -17.46 26.36 -15.13
C SER A 303 -18.75 26.24 -15.97
N LYS A 304 -19.66 27.21 -15.89
CA LYS A 304 -20.93 27.27 -16.63
C LYS A 304 -20.92 28.39 -17.67
#